data_AF-A0A7C1EIL7-F1
#
_entry.id   AF-A0A7C1EIL7-F1
#
_cell.length_a   1.000
_cell.length_b   1.000
_cell.length_c   1.000
_cell.angle_alpha   90.00
_cell.angle_beta   90.00
_cell.angle_gamma   90.00
#
_symmetry.space_group_name_H-M   'P 1'
#
loop_
_entity.id
_entity.type
_entity.pdbx_description
1 polymer ?
#
loop_
_entity_poly.entity_id
_entity_poly.type
_entity_poly.pdbx_seq_one_letter_code
_entity_poly.pdbx_strand_id
1 'polypeptide(L)'
;MAETKVSSEINTVETWTRDGGPYLIEGEVVIGPKGFVTIEAGTVINFKEDAQITVKGAFYSKGVPANPVRMLPHNGSSFYRGIRIEGKYRNIIEFTIFIRGGVIVEGGNLI
;
A
#
# COMPACT_ATOMS: atom_id res chain seq x y z
N MET A 1 8.13 11.07 15.81
CA MET A 1 7.87 9.61 15.78
C MET A 1 8.71 9.03 14.66
N ALA A 2 9.28 7.83 14.85
CA ALA A 2 10.09 7.18 13.82
C ALA A 2 9.18 6.53 12.77
N GLU A 3 9.63 6.47 11.52
CA GLU A 3 8.91 5.78 10.44
C GLU A 3 9.14 4.27 10.54
N THR A 4 8.11 3.49 10.24
CA THR A 4 8.24 2.02 10.13
C THR A 4 8.61 1.68 8.69
N LYS A 5 9.85 1.24 8.50
CA LYS A 5 10.33 0.78 7.19
C LYS A 5 9.67 -0.54 6.83
N VAL A 6 9.14 -0.63 5.61
CA VAL A 6 8.50 -1.84 5.10
C VAL A 6 9.54 -2.73 4.42
N SER A 7 9.46 -4.04 4.67
CA SER A 7 10.27 -5.05 3.99
C SER A 7 10.05 -5.02 2.48
N SER A 8 11.09 -5.25 1.68
CA SER A 8 10.97 -5.39 0.22
C SER A 8 10.10 -6.57 -0.21
N GLU A 9 9.86 -7.54 0.67
CA GLU A 9 9.00 -8.70 0.41
C GLU A 9 8.13 -9.03 1.64
N ILE A 10 6.84 -9.28 1.39
CA ILE A 10 5.86 -9.68 2.40
C ILE A 10 5.20 -10.98 1.94
N ASN A 11 5.51 -12.07 2.63
CA ASN A 11 4.96 -13.42 2.38
C ASN A 11 4.10 -13.96 3.54
N THR A 12 3.73 -13.07 4.46
CA THR A 12 2.95 -13.36 5.66
C THR A 12 1.74 -12.44 5.77
N VAL A 13 0.90 -12.69 6.77
CA VAL A 13 -0.20 -11.79 7.13
C VAL A 13 0.37 -10.63 7.95
N GLU A 14 0.07 -9.41 7.54
CA GLU A 14 0.43 -8.18 8.27
C GLU A 14 -0.79 -7.27 8.42
N THR A 15 -0.82 -6.52 9.53
CA THR A 15 -1.79 -5.45 9.75
C THR A 15 -1.04 -4.17 10.04
N TRP A 16 -1.27 -3.16 9.20
CA TRP A 16 -0.69 -1.83 9.32
C TRP A 16 -1.70 -0.90 9.98
N THR A 17 -1.31 -0.30 11.08
CA THR A 17 -2.19 0.52 11.93
C THR A 17 -1.66 1.95 12.00
N ARG A 18 -2.55 2.90 12.34
CA ARG A 18 -2.14 4.29 12.53
C ARG A 18 -1.00 4.45 13.53
N ASP A 19 -1.07 3.71 14.63
CA ASP A 19 -0.10 3.83 15.74
C ASP A 19 1.23 3.12 15.42
N GLY A 20 1.23 2.18 14.46
CA GLY A 20 2.44 1.57 13.90
C GLY A 20 3.08 2.37 12.76
N GLY A 21 2.40 3.40 12.26
CA GLY A 21 2.86 4.24 11.16
C GLY A 21 3.52 5.56 11.61
N PRO A 22 3.91 6.42 10.66
CA PRO A 22 3.77 6.23 9.21
C PRO A 22 4.69 5.11 8.69
N TYR A 23 4.20 4.38 7.69
CA TYR A 23 4.96 3.33 7.00
C TYR A 23 5.74 3.91 5.83
N LEU A 24 7.00 3.52 5.65
CA LEU A 24 7.86 4.02 4.58
C LEU A 24 8.15 2.93 3.54
N ILE A 25 7.78 3.22 2.29
CA ILE A 25 8.12 2.43 1.10
C ILE A 25 9.31 3.09 0.41
N GLU A 26 10.50 2.49 0.54
CA GLU A 26 11.74 3.08 0.03
C GLU A 26 12.01 2.78 -1.46
N GLY A 27 11.39 1.74 -2.01
CA GLY A 27 11.58 1.26 -3.37
C GLY A 27 10.44 0.35 -3.80
N GLU A 28 10.74 -0.83 -4.34
CA GLU A 28 9.73 -1.85 -4.60
C GLU A 28 9.48 -2.71 -3.36
N VAL A 29 8.20 -2.90 -3.02
CA VAL A 29 7.72 -3.87 -2.04
C VAL A 29 6.81 -4.86 -2.74
N VAL A 30 7.11 -6.15 -2.62
CA VAL A 30 6.30 -7.22 -3.21
C VAL A 30 5.47 -7.90 -2.13
N ILE A 31 4.14 -7.79 -2.23
CA ILE A 31 3.23 -8.65 -1.48
C ILE A 31 3.08 -9.94 -2.28
N GLY A 32 3.83 -10.97 -1.89
CA GLY A 32 3.86 -12.25 -2.59
C GLY A 32 2.53 -13.00 -2.52
N PRO A 33 2.37 -14.13 -3.23
CA PRO A 33 1.10 -14.88 -3.29
C PRO A 33 0.57 -15.40 -1.94
N LYS A 34 1.43 -15.42 -0.90
CA LYS A 34 1.09 -15.76 0.50
C LYS A 34 1.01 -14.55 1.42
N GLY A 35 1.33 -13.36 0.90
CA GLY A 35 1.26 -12.10 1.63
C GLY A 35 -0.16 -11.55 1.65
N PHE A 36 -0.62 -11.16 2.83
CA PHE A 36 -1.93 -10.53 3.02
C PHE A 36 -1.74 -9.30 3.91
N VAL A 37 -1.88 -8.12 3.33
CA VAL A 37 -1.71 -6.86 4.05
C VAL A 37 -3.06 -6.19 4.25
N THR A 38 -3.41 -5.94 5.50
CA THR A 38 -4.56 -5.10 5.86
C THR A 38 -4.06 -3.76 6.39
N ILE A 39 -4.59 -2.67 5.86
CA ILE A 39 -4.28 -1.31 6.28
C ILE A 39 -5.51 -0.73 6.92
N GLU A 40 -5.41 -0.43 8.21
CA GLU A 40 -6.50 0.10 9.01
C GLU A 40 -6.72 1.60 8.76
N ALA A 41 -7.93 2.06 9.05
CA ALA A 41 -8.33 3.45 8.94
C ALA A 41 -7.36 4.41 9.65
N GLY A 42 -7.10 5.56 9.03
CA GLY A 42 -6.19 6.58 9.57
C GLY A 42 -4.70 6.28 9.40
N THR A 43 -4.32 5.13 8.84
CA THR A 43 -2.92 4.81 8.55
C THR A 43 -2.34 5.71 7.46
N VAL A 44 -1.09 6.14 7.65
CA VAL A 44 -0.31 6.92 6.68
C VAL A 44 0.81 6.06 6.12
N ILE A 45 0.96 6.10 4.79
CA ILE A 45 2.01 5.41 4.05
C ILE A 45 2.73 6.45 3.19
N ASN A 46 4.03 6.57 3.41
CA ASN A 46 4.93 7.44 2.66
C ASN A 46 5.69 6.62 1.62
N PHE A 47 5.77 7.15 0.40
CA PHE A 47 6.48 6.55 -0.71
C PHE A 47 7.65 7.45 -1.10
N LYS A 48 8.85 6.88 -1.23
CA LYS A 48 9.94 7.56 -1.93
C LYS A 48 9.61 7.71 -3.42
N GLU A 49 10.37 8.57 -4.09
CA GLU A 49 10.27 8.73 -5.55
C GLU A 49 10.38 7.37 -6.24
N ASP A 50 9.51 7.17 -7.25
CA ASP A 50 9.39 5.93 -8.02
C ASP A 50 9.07 4.64 -7.25
N ALA A 51 8.81 4.72 -5.94
CA ALA A 51 8.47 3.57 -5.11
C ALA A 51 7.11 2.96 -5.49
N GLN A 52 6.97 1.65 -5.28
CA GLN A 52 5.81 0.86 -5.68
C GLN A 52 5.55 -0.28 -4.69
N ILE A 53 4.28 -0.60 -4.47
CA ILE A 53 3.87 -1.90 -3.93
C ILE A 53 3.32 -2.74 -5.07
N THR A 54 3.92 -3.90 -5.33
CA THR A 54 3.46 -4.90 -6.29
C THR A 54 2.69 -5.99 -5.55
N VAL A 55 1.41 -6.16 -5.86
CA VAL A 55 0.48 -7.04 -5.15
C VAL A 55 0.19 -8.28 -5.96
N LYS A 56 0.79 -9.40 -5.55
CA LYS A 56 0.52 -10.76 -6.06
C LYS A 56 -0.37 -11.57 -5.11
N GLY A 57 -0.35 -11.22 -3.82
CA GLY A 57 -1.26 -11.69 -2.78
C GLY A 57 -2.51 -10.81 -2.66
N ALA A 58 -2.85 -10.42 -1.43
CA ALA A 58 -3.98 -9.53 -1.17
C ALA A 58 -3.58 -8.23 -0.45
N PHE A 59 -4.26 -7.16 -0.84
CA PHE A 59 -4.10 -5.81 -0.29
C PHE A 59 -5.47 -5.23 0.05
N TYR A 60 -5.66 -4.90 1.34
CA TYR A 60 -6.90 -4.35 1.85
C TYR A 60 -6.65 -3.00 2.52
N SER A 61 -6.87 -1.91 1.79
CA SER A 61 -6.89 -0.56 2.37
C SER A 61 -8.31 -0.23 2.83
N LYS A 62 -8.53 -0.24 4.15
CA LYS A 62 -9.85 -0.12 4.78
C LYS A 62 -10.00 1.23 5.50
N GLY A 63 -9.90 2.32 4.75
CA GLY A 63 -10.21 3.64 5.27
C GLY A 63 -11.68 3.79 5.63
N VAL A 64 -12.03 4.85 6.35
CA VAL A 64 -13.42 5.29 6.56
C VAL A 64 -13.54 6.80 6.28
N PRO A 65 -14.75 7.35 6.03
CA PRO A 65 -14.90 8.78 5.71
C PRO A 65 -14.27 9.71 6.75
N ALA A 66 -14.39 9.37 8.03
CA ALA A 66 -13.83 10.17 9.13
C ALA A 66 -12.30 10.06 9.24
N ASN A 67 -11.73 8.93 8.81
CA ASN A 67 -10.31 8.59 8.95
C ASN A 67 -9.84 7.80 7.72
N PRO A 68 -9.59 8.48 6.59
CA PRO A 68 -9.11 7.82 5.39
C PRO A 68 -7.71 7.25 5.59
N VAL A 69 -7.36 6.22 4.81
CA VAL A 69 -5.95 5.83 4.63
C VAL A 69 -5.30 6.84 3.69
N ARG A 70 -4.06 7.26 3.96
CA ARG A 70 -3.35 8.28 3.17
C ARG A 70 -2.06 7.72 2.60
N MET A 71 -1.95 7.74 1.27
CA MET A 71 -0.73 7.39 0.53
C MET A 71 -0.11 8.66 -0.03
N LEU A 72 1.09 8.98 0.44
CA LEU A 72 1.71 10.29 0.29
C LEU A 72 3.13 10.17 -0.26
N PRO A 73 3.61 11.16 -1.04
CA PRO A 73 5.03 11.24 -1.35
C PRO A 73 5.80 11.61 -0.07
N HIS A 74 6.87 10.90 0.22
CA HIS A 74 7.68 11.08 1.44
C HIS A 74 8.24 12.50 1.56
N ASN A 75 8.68 13.08 0.44
CA ASN A 75 9.19 14.45 0.38
C ASN A 75 8.11 15.51 0.12
N GLY A 76 6.84 15.12 0.06
CA GLY A 76 5.72 16.03 -0.21
C GLY A 76 5.61 16.51 -1.67
N SER A 77 6.53 16.15 -2.58
CA SER A 77 6.64 16.74 -3.92
C SER A 77 6.77 15.73 -5.07
N SER A 78 7.48 14.62 -4.89
CA SER A 78 7.73 13.64 -5.95
C SER A 78 6.49 12.84 -6.33
N PHE A 79 6.53 12.26 -7.54
CA PHE A 79 5.62 11.17 -7.91
C PHE A 79 6.20 9.84 -7.42
N TYR A 80 5.30 8.94 -7.03
CA TYR A 80 5.61 7.53 -6.80
C TYR A 80 4.65 6.69 -7.65
N ARG A 81 5.01 5.44 -7.91
CA ARG A 81 4.20 4.60 -8.80
C ARG A 81 2.92 4.11 -8.13
N GLY A 82 2.95 3.95 -6.81
CA GLY A 82 1.78 3.61 -5.99
C GLY A 82 1.58 2.11 -5.92
N ILE A 83 0.36 1.63 -6.20
CA ILE A 83 -0.01 0.23 -6.06
C ILE A 83 -0.16 -0.40 -7.44
N ARG A 84 0.53 -1.52 -7.68
CA ARG A 84 0.39 -2.35 -8.87
C ARG A 84 -0.21 -3.68 -8.47
N ILE A 85 -1.39 -4.01 -8.97
CA ILE A 85 -2.10 -5.25 -8.66
C ILE A 85 -1.92 -6.21 -9.85
N GLU A 86 -1.29 -7.35 -9.59
CA GLU A 86 -1.03 -8.43 -10.57
C GLU A 86 -1.64 -9.77 -10.12
N GLY A 87 -1.99 -9.90 -8.84
CA GLY A 87 -2.54 -11.11 -8.26
C GLY A 87 -4.02 -11.34 -8.58
N LYS A 88 -4.45 -12.61 -8.48
CA LYS A 88 -5.85 -13.02 -8.69
C LYS A 88 -6.76 -12.83 -7.47
N TYR A 89 -6.19 -12.45 -6.32
CA TYR A 89 -6.97 -12.30 -5.09
C TYR A 89 -7.82 -11.03 -5.16
N ARG A 90 -8.92 -11.04 -4.40
CA ARG A 90 -9.68 -9.81 -4.16
C ARG A 90 -8.79 -8.81 -3.43
N ASN A 91 -8.71 -7.61 -3.97
CA ASN A 91 -8.09 -6.44 -3.35
C ASN A 91 -9.19 -5.40 -3.06
N ILE A 92 -9.03 -4.61 -1.99
CA ILE A 92 -10.00 -3.58 -1.59
C ILE A 92 -9.25 -2.29 -1.33
N ILE A 93 -9.79 -1.19 -1.86
CA ILE A 93 -9.29 0.17 -1.60
C ILE A 93 -10.52 1.04 -1.31
N GLU A 94 -10.80 1.26 -0.03
CA GLU A 94 -11.93 2.04 0.46
C GLU A 94 -11.41 3.28 1.20
N PHE A 95 -12.07 4.43 0.97
CA PHE A 95 -11.75 5.73 1.57
C PHE A 95 -10.23 5.97 1.69
N THR A 96 -9.52 5.76 0.59
CA THR A 96 -8.07 5.89 0.50
C THR A 96 -7.71 7.06 -0.39
N ILE A 97 -6.84 7.93 0.09
CA ILE A 97 -6.40 9.13 -0.62
C ILE A 97 -5.00 8.89 -1.15
N PHE A 98 -4.84 9.01 -2.47
CA PHE A 98 -3.55 9.02 -3.14
C PHE A 98 -3.19 10.45 -3.50
N ILE A 99 -2.03 10.92 -3.04
CA ILE A 99 -1.45 12.19 -3.50
C ILE A 99 -0.25 11.83 -4.37
N ARG A 100 -0.23 12.21 -5.65
CA ARG A 100 0.90 11.97 -6.59
C ARG A 100 1.32 10.50 -6.79
N GLY A 101 0.43 9.57 -6.50
CA GLY A 101 0.55 8.18 -6.92
C GLY A 101 -0.78 7.66 -7.45
N GLY A 102 -0.81 6.39 -7.83
CA GLY A 102 -2.01 5.79 -8.38
C GLY A 102 -2.12 4.29 -8.10
N VAL A 103 -3.12 3.70 -8.73
CA VAL A 103 -3.35 2.27 -8.73
C VAL A 103 -3.35 1.80 -10.17
N ILE A 104 -2.57 0.78 -10.47
CA ILE A 104 -2.56 0.08 -11.76
C ILE A 104 -3.00 -1.36 -11.48
N VAL A 105 -3.88 -1.88 -12.33
CA VAL A 105 -4.31 -3.29 -12.29
C VAL A 105 -3.92 -3.92 -13.62
N GLU A 106 -3.07 -4.93 -13.58
CA GLU A 106 -2.61 -5.66 -14.77
C GLU A 106 -3.07 -7.12 -14.67
N GLY A 107 -3.70 -7.64 -15.74
CA GLY A 107 -3.89 -9.07 -15.94
C GLY A 107 -4.82 -9.79 -14.95
N GLY A 108 -6.09 -9.41 -14.89
CA GLY A 108 -7.12 -10.27 -14.31
C GLY A 108 -7.67 -11.22 -15.37
N ASN A 109 -7.10 -12.42 -15.54
CA ASN A 109 -7.91 -13.49 -16.11
C ASN A 109 -9.03 -13.77 -15.10
N LEU A 110 -10.23 -13.27 -15.43
CA LEU A 110 -11.48 -13.72 -14.83
C LEU A 110 -11.56 -15.23 -15.08
N ILE A 111 -11.29 -16.03 -14.06
CA ILE A 111 -11.79 -17.41 -14.01
C ILE A 111 -13.17 -17.40 -13.37
#